data_AF-F0GEA0-F1
#
_entry.id   AF-F0GEA0-F1
#
_cell.length_a   1.000
_cell.length_b   1.000
_cell.length_c   1.000
_cell.angle_alpha   90.00
_cell.angle_beta   90.00
_cell.angle_gamma   90.00
#
_symmetry.space_group_name_H-M   'P 1'
#
loop_
_entity.id
_entity.type
_entity.pdbx_description
1 polymer ?
#
loop_
_entity_poly.entity_id
_entity_poly.type
_entity_poly.pdbx_seq_one_letter_code
_entity_poly.pdbx_strand_id
1 'polypeptide(L)'
;TDAERIAELAEHSLLLEIDTYPKPGLVSHVDTGSHADMDAAMFARSAAVLRPYFAELAEAGGRDAEMAALRKIGLRAEHAMLAATGGVNTHRGAIFGLGLLCAAAGRRGVP
;
A
#
# COMPACT_ATOMS: atom_id res chain seq x y z
N THR A 1 9.81 -13.15 -7.70
CA THR A 1 11.04 -12.33 -7.64
C THR A 1 11.14 -11.72 -6.25
N ASP A 2 12.25 -11.07 -5.90
CA ASP A 2 12.34 -10.35 -4.62
C ASP A 2 11.31 -9.22 -4.53
N ALA A 3 11.03 -8.55 -5.66
CA ALA A 3 9.99 -7.54 -5.76
C ALA A 3 8.59 -8.07 -5.42
N GLU A 4 8.21 -9.25 -5.92
CA GLU A 4 6.94 -9.89 -5.57
C GLU A 4 6.85 -10.23 -4.08
N ARG A 5 7.95 -10.71 -3.47
CA ARG A 5 7.97 -11.01 -2.02
C ARG A 5 7.84 -9.74 -1.18
N ILE A 6 8.49 -8.65 -1.60
CA ILE A 6 8.35 -7.33 -0.95
C ILE A 6 6.90 -6.84 -1.07
N ALA A 7 6.28 -7.00 -2.23
CA ALA A 7 4.89 -6.62 -2.46
C ALA A 7 3.90 -7.45 -1.62
N GLU A 8 4.11 -8.76 -1.52
CA GLU A 8 3.32 -9.64 -0.64
C GLU A 8 3.43 -9.22 0.82
N LEU A 9 4.63 -8.91 1.31
CA LEU A 9 4.82 -8.42 2.68
C LEU A 9 4.15 -7.05 2.89
N ALA A 10 4.19 -6.17 1.89
CA ALA A 10 3.55 -4.87 1.95
C ALA A 10 2.02 -5.01 2.02
N GLU A 11 1.42 -5.80 1.13
CA GLU A 11 -0.01 -6.13 1.16
C GLU A 11 -0.41 -6.77 2.50
N HIS A 12 0.35 -7.77 2.95
CA HIS A 12 0.11 -8.45 4.22
C HIS A 12 0.17 -7.47 5.40
N SER A 13 1.11 -6.53 5.39
CA SER A 13 1.21 -5.49 6.43
C SER A 13 -0.03 -4.61 6.49
N LEU A 14 -0.64 -4.27 5.36
CA LEU A 14 -1.90 -3.51 5.31
C LEU A 14 -3.07 -4.34 5.85
N LEU A 15 -3.12 -5.64 5.56
CA LEU A 15 -4.17 -6.52 6.09
C LEU A 15 -4.05 -6.68 7.61
N LEU A 16 -2.84 -6.89 8.13
CA LEU A 16 -2.59 -6.97 9.58
C LEU A 16 -2.94 -5.68 10.31
N GLU A 17 -2.76 -4.52 9.67
CA GLU A 17 -3.14 -3.22 10.23
C GLU A 17 -4.65 -3.16 10.51
N ILE A 18 -5.48 -3.78 9.66
CA ILE A 18 -6.94 -3.85 9.83
C ILE A 18 -7.35 -4.87 10.89
N ASP A 19 -6.57 -5.94 11.04
CA ASP A 19 -6.81 -6.95 12.06
C ASP A 19 -6.48 -6.45 13.49
N THR A 20 -5.85 -5.29 13.64
CA THR A 20 -5.60 -4.69 14.96
C THR A 20 -6.89 -4.26 15.66
N TYR A 21 -7.09 -4.76 16.88
CA TYR A 21 -8.20 -4.38 17.77
C TYR A 21 -7.75 -4.50 19.24
N PRO A 22 -8.11 -3.56 20.14
CA PRO A 22 -8.92 -2.36 19.91
C PRO A 22 -8.18 -1.29 19.10
N LYS A 23 -8.91 -0.54 18.29
CA LYS A 23 -8.35 0.48 17.37
C LYS A 23 -9.14 1.79 17.42
N PRO A 24 -9.07 2.56 18.52
CA PRO A 24 -9.99 3.67 18.79
C PRO A 24 -10.04 4.70 17.65
N GLY A 25 -11.23 4.88 17.07
CA GLY A 25 -11.51 5.86 16.02
C GLY A 25 -11.08 5.46 14.61
N LEU A 26 -10.35 4.35 14.44
CA LEU A 26 -9.91 3.84 13.14
C LEU A 26 -10.74 2.62 12.72
N VAL A 27 -10.74 2.32 11.42
CA VAL A 27 -11.36 1.10 10.89
C VAL A 27 -10.62 -0.14 11.35
N SER A 28 -11.38 -1.15 11.81
CA SER A 28 -10.91 -2.48 12.17
C SER A 28 -11.78 -3.55 11.51
N HIS A 29 -11.42 -4.82 11.68
CA HIS A 29 -12.27 -5.95 11.29
C HIS A 29 -13.60 -6.04 12.09
N VAL A 30 -13.74 -5.33 13.21
CA VAL A 30 -14.93 -5.36 14.07
C VAL A 30 -15.88 -4.20 13.76
N ASP A 31 -15.34 -3.00 13.53
CA ASP A 31 -16.12 -1.77 13.35
C ASP A 31 -15.42 -0.77 12.41
N THR A 32 -16.17 0.24 11.96
CA THR A 32 -15.65 1.33 11.12
C THR A 32 -15.03 2.46 11.94
N GLY A 33 -14.84 2.31 13.25
CA GLY A 33 -14.38 3.37 14.14
C GLY A 33 -15.24 4.64 14.03
N SER A 34 -14.60 5.79 13.79
CA SER A 34 -15.29 7.06 13.59
C SER A 34 -15.71 7.31 12.12
N HIS A 35 -15.45 6.35 11.23
CA HIS A 35 -15.68 6.52 9.80
C HIS A 35 -17.08 6.10 9.39
N ALA A 36 -17.67 6.87 8.48
CA ALA A 36 -18.95 6.58 7.82
C ALA A 36 -18.79 6.25 6.33
N ASP A 37 -17.58 6.43 5.79
CA ASP A 37 -17.26 6.37 4.36
C ASP A 37 -16.37 5.16 3.99
N MET A 38 -15.87 4.39 4.96
CA MET A 38 -14.97 3.26 4.74
C MET A 38 -15.20 2.13 5.75
N ASP A 39 -14.90 0.91 5.31
CA ASP A 39 -15.00 -0.32 6.10
C ASP A 39 -13.81 -1.26 5.83
N ALA A 40 -13.69 -2.34 6.62
CA ALA A 40 -12.61 -3.31 6.48
C ALA A 40 -12.55 -3.94 5.07
N ALA A 41 -13.70 -4.17 4.44
CA ALA A 41 -13.76 -4.74 3.10
C ALA A 41 -13.16 -3.79 2.05
N MET A 42 -13.37 -2.48 2.21
CA MET A 42 -12.77 -1.45 1.37
C MET A 42 -11.25 -1.39 1.54
N PHE A 43 -10.75 -1.51 2.77
CA PHE A 43 -9.31 -1.62 3.04
C PHE A 43 -8.71 -2.87 2.40
N ALA A 44 -9.37 -4.03 2.50
CA ALA A 44 -8.91 -5.26 1.86
C ALA A 44 -8.83 -5.15 0.33
N ARG A 45 -9.86 -4.57 -0.32
CA ARG A 45 -9.83 -4.27 -1.77
C ARG A 45 -8.69 -3.32 -2.14
N SER A 46 -8.50 -2.29 -1.32
CA SER A 46 -7.43 -1.31 -1.51
C SER A 46 -6.05 -1.95 -1.42
N ALA A 47 -5.79 -2.79 -0.41
CA ALA A 47 -4.53 -3.51 -0.26
C ALA A 47 -4.21 -4.41 -1.48
N ALA A 48 -5.20 -5.19 -1.94
CA ALA A 48 -5.05 -6.06 -3.10
C ALA A 48 -4.71 -5.30 -4.40
N VAL A 49 -5.36 -4.14 -4.61
CA VAL A 49 -5.10 -3.28 -5.78
C VAL A 49 -3.72 -2.62 -5.72
N LEU A 50 -3.19 -2.38 -4.52
CA LEU A 50 -1.89 -1.74 -4.32
C LEU A 50 -0.71 -2.70 -4.48
N ARG A 51 -0.89 -4.01 -4.25
CA ARG A 51 0.15 -5.04 -4.38
C ARG A 51 1.03 -4.89 -5.64
N PRO A 52 0.51 -4.84 -6.88
CA PRO A 52 1.35 -4.72 -8.07
C PRO A 52 2.20 -3.44 -8.09
N TYR A 53 1.73 -2.35 -7.49
CA TYR A 53 2.49 -1.10 -7.40
C TYR A 53 3.62 -1.16 -6.38
N PHE A 54 3.46 -1.94 -5.31
CA PHE A 54 4.57 -2.22 -4.38
C PHE A 54 5.67 -3.04 -5.04
N ALA A 55 5.32 -4.01 -5.89
CA ALA A 55 6.29 -4.74 -6.71
C ALA A 55 7.03 -3.79 -7.66
N GLU A 56 6.30 -2.95 -8.38
CA GLU A 56 6.89 -1.98 -9.31
C GLU A 56 7.81 -0.96 -8.61
N LEU A 57 7.45 -0.52 -7.40
CA LEU A 57 8.31 0.35 -6.58
C LEU A 57 9.58 -0.38 -6.14
N ALA A 58 9.49 -1.65 -5.75
CA ALA A 58 10.66 -2.46 -5.41
C ALA A 58 11.58 -2.64 -6.64
N GLU A 59 11.03 -2.95 -7.81
CA GLU A 59 11.80 -3.06 -9.06
C GLU A 59 12.45 -1.73 -9.46
N ALA A 60 11.73 -0.61 -9.31
CA ALA A 60 12.29 0.71 -9.56
C ALA A 60 13.44 1.04 -8.59
N GLY A 61 13.29 0.69 -7.32
CA GLY A 61 14.36 0.80 -6.33
C GLY A 61 15.59 -0.04 -6.66
N GLY A 62 15.39 -1.28 -7.12
CA GLY A 62 16.46 -2.17 -7.59
C GLY A 62 17.18 -1.68 -8.86
N ARG A 63 16.61 -0.72 -9.59
CA ARG A 63 17.25 -0.06 -10.73
C ARG A 63 17.84 1.31 -10.38
N ASP A 64 17.92 1.64 -9.08
CA ASP A 64 18.33 2.96 -8.60
C ASP A 64 17.56 4.12 -9.27
N ALA A 65 16.24 3.94 -9.45
CA ALA A 65 15.42 4.94 -10.10
C ALA A 65 15.30 6.22 -9.25
N GLU A 66 15.34 7.38 -9.91
CA GLU A 66 15.15 8.66 -9.24
C GLU A 66 13.76 8.79 -8.60
N MET A 67 13.64 9.67 -7.60
CA MET A 67 12.37 9.96 -6.92
C MET A 67 11.24 10.37 -7.86
N ALA A 68 11.55 10.99 -9.00
CA ALA A 68 10.55 11.34 -10.01
C ALA A 68 9.86 10.09 -10.61
N ALA A 69 10.59 8.98 -10.79
CA ALA A 69 10.03 7.73 -11.27
C ALA A 69 9.15 7.07 -10.20
N LEU A 70 9.62 7.01 -8.95
CA LEU A 70 8.83 6.47 -7.84
C LEU A 70 7.52 7.24 -7.63
N ARG A 71 7.58 8.57 -7.75
CA ARG A 71 6.39 9.43 -7.66
C ARG A 71 5.34 9.09 -8.72
N LYS A 72 5.75 8.84 -9.97
CA LYS A 72 4.83 8.43 -11.05
C LYS A 72 4.14 7.10 -10.74
N ILE A 73 4.86 6.16 -10.14
CA ILE A 73 4.29 4.88 -9.70
C ILE A 73 3.27 5.12 -8.58
N GLY A 74 3.64 5.90 -7.56
CA GLY A 74 2.76 6.27 -6.45
C GLY A 74 1.46 6.96 -6.90
N LEU A 75 1.53 7.87 -7.87
CA LEU A 75 0.33 8.53 -8.43
C LEU A 75 -0.60 7.55 -9.14
N ARG A 76 -0.06 6.56 -9.88
CA ARG A 76 -0.88 5.51 -10.49
C ARG A 76 -1.50 4.59 -9.42
N ALA A 77 -0.74 4.25 -8.39
CA ALA A 77 -1.23 3.47 -7.25
C ALA A 77 -2.38 4.19 -6.55
N GLU A 78 -2.28 5.50 -6.36
CA GLU A 78 -3.32 6.33 -5.76
C GLU A 78 -4.59 6.35 -6.62
N HIS A 79 -4.45 6.53 -7.94
CA HIS A 79 -5.60 6.48 -8.85
C HIS A 79 -6.28 5.10 -8.82
N ALA A 80 -5.52 4.02 -8.80
CA ALA A 80 -6.06 2.66 -8.73
C ALA A 80 -6.79 2.40 -7.40
N MET A 81 -6.19 2.85 -6.28
CA MET A 81 -6.81 2.82 -4.96
C MET A 81 -8.16 3.55 -4.97
N LEU A 82 -8.19 4.81 -5.41
CA LEU A 82 -9.40 5.61 -5.46
C LEU A 82 -10.47 4.98 -6.36
N ALA A 83 -10.09 4.41 -7.50
CA ALA A 83 -11.02 3.70 -8.38
C ALA A 83 -11.65 2.48 -7.68
N ALA A 84 -10.86 1.70 -6.93
CA ALA A 84 -11.31 0.51 -6.22
C ALA A 84 -12.15 0.80 -4.96
N THR A 85 -12.03 2.01 -4.42
CA THR A 85 -12.70 2.45 -3.19
C THR A 85 -13.80 3.48 -3.44
N GLY A 86 -14.15 3.77 -4.70
CA GLY A 86 -15.19 4.76 -5.00
C GLY A 86 -14.81 6.19 -4.62
N GLY A 87 -13.51 6.52 -4.63
CA GLY A 87 -12.97 7.83 -4.30
C GLY A 87 -12.57 8.02 -2.84
N VAL A 88 -12.74 7.00 -1.99
CA VAL A 88 -12.41 7.07 -0.58
C VAL A 88 -10.92 6.82 -0.34
N ASN A 89 -10.28 7.69 0.42
CA ASN A 89 -8.87 7.56 0.76
C ASN A 89 -8.65 6.54 1.88
N THR A 90 -8.22 5.33 1.52
CA THR A 90 -7.89 4.26 2.48
C THR A 90 -6.39 4.17 2.79
N HIS A 91 -5.53 4.36 1.78
CA HIS A 91 -4.10 4.04 1.88
C HIS A 91 -3.15 5.07 1.24
N ARG A 92 -3.57 6.33 1.00
CA ARG A 92 -2.65 7.34 0.41
C ARG A 92 -1.36 7.53 1.21
N GLY A 93 -1.45 7.50 2.54
CA GLY A 93 -0.26 7.52 3.42
C GLY A 93 0.63 6.29 3.25
N ALA A 94 0.02 5.10 3.13
CA ALA A 94 0.76 3.85 2.93
C ALA A 94 1.44 3.78 1.55
N ILE A 95 0.80 4.28 0.49
CA ILE A 95 1.41 4.40 -0.85
C ILE A 95 2.74 5.15 -0.78
N PHE A 96 2.80 6.22 0.03
CA PHE A 96 4.04 6.95 0.25
C PHE A 96 5.01 6.18 1.16
N GLY A 97 4.62 5.92 2.41
CA GLY A 97 5.52 5.35 3.42
C GLY A 97 5.98 3.93 3.09
N LEU A 98 5.02 3.01 2.90
CA LEU A 98 5.31 1.62 2.58
C LEU A 98 5.88 1.49 1.16
N GLY A 99 5.44 2.33 0.22
CA GLY A 99 6.01 2.38 -1.12
C GLY A 99 7.50 2.76 -1.15
N LEU A 100 7.93 3.74 -0.34
CA LEU A 100 9.34 4.08 -0.19
C LEU A 100 10.15 2.94 0.47
N LEU A 101 9.56 2.24 1.44
CA LEU A 101 10.18 1.04 2.03
C LEU A 101 10.36 -0.07 1.00
N CYS A 102 9.38 -0.28 0.11
CA CYS A 102 9.49 -1.24 -0.99
C CYS A 102 10.66 -0.90 -1.91
N ALA A 103 10.76 0.37 -2.33
CA ALA A 103 11.88 0.83 -3.16
C ALA A 103 13.24 0.68 -2.46
N ALA A 104 13.34 1.03 -1.18
CA ALA A 104 14.56 0.86 -0.42
C ALA A 104 14.97 -0.62 -0.26
N ALA A 105 14.01 -1.51 -0.03
CA ALA A 105 14.24 -2.95 0.06
C ALA A 105 14.71 -3.52 -1.29
N GLY A 106 14.07 -3.12 -2.39
CA GLY A 106 14.49 -3.49 -3.74
C GLY A 106 15.92 -3.04 -4.05
N ARG A 107 16.30 -1.82 -3.67
CA ARG A 107 17.67 -1.31 -3.81
C ARG A 107 18.70 -2.14 -3.03
N ARG A 108 18.36 -2.57 -1.81
CA ARG A 108 19.25 -3.39 -0.97
C ARG A 108 19.43 -4.82 -1.47
N GLY A 109 18.45 -5.36 -2.21
CA GLY A 109 18.52 -6.70 -2.81
C GLY A 109 19.42 -6.77 -4.04
N VAL A 110 19.89 -5.63 -4.56
CA VAL A 110 20.89 -5.58 -5.62
C VAL A 110 22.27 -5.79 -5.00
N PRO A 111 23.06 -6.78 -5.47
CA PRO A 111 24.44 -6.98 -5.01
C PRO A 111 25.36 -5.78 -5.31
#